data_AF-A0A9D4RGY1-F1
#
_entry.id   AF-A0A9D4RGY1-F1
#
_cell.length_a   1.000
_cell.length_b   1.000
_cell.length_c   1.000
_cell.angle_alpha   90.00
_cell.angle_beta   90.00
_cell.angle_gamma   90.00
#
_symmetry.space_group_name_H-M   'P 1'
#
loop_
_entity.id
_entity.type
_entity.pdbx_description
1 polymer ?
#
loop_
_entity_poly.entity_id
_entity_poly.type
_entity_poly.pdbx_seq_one_letter_code
_entity_poly.pdbx_strand_id
1 'polypeptide(L)'
;MRNSTDVKQEVLILTDGQSNCVGNVTSAALKLQEKADVFGLMIGINTQSGMNELTNYVSYPKNKHLFAIEGFQALEALVNEIEKQVKNVPCVAFDV
;
A
#
# COMPACT_ATOMS: atom_id res chain seq x y z
N MET A 1 9.23 -9.85 10.32
CA MET A 1 9.69 -8.45 10.12
C MET A 1 11.11 -8.34 10.64
N ARG A 2 11.94 -7.51 9.99
CA ARG A 2 13.34 -7.33 10.40
C ARG A 2 13.37 -6.86 11.85
N ASN A 3 14.24 -7.44 12.68
CA ASN A 3 14.39 -7.04 14.08
C ASN A 3 15.40 -5.89 14.28
N SER A 4 15.84 -5.31 13.16
CA SER A 4 16.81 -4.21 13.09
C SER A 4 16.04 -2.89 13.19
N THR A 5 16.30 -2.11 14.23
CA THR A 5 15.55 -0.88 14.56
C THR A 5 16.03 0.36 13.80
N ASP A 6 17.07 0.22 12.97
CA ASP A 6 17.75 1.27 12.22
C ASP A 6 17.17 1.52 10.82
N VAL A 7 16.25 0.66 10.36
CA VAL A 7 15.65 0.75 9.03
C VAL A 7 14.14 0.93 9.15
N LYS A 8 13.61 2.00 8.54
CA LYS A 8 12.17 2.21 8.42
C LYS A 8 11.56 1.07 7.61
N GLN A 9 10.53 0.43 8.16
CA GLN A 9 9.76 -0.60 7.45
C GLN A 9 8.52 0.04 6.86
N GLU A 10 8.30 -0.17 5.57
CA GLU A 10 7.13 0.32 4.85
C GLU A 10 6.47 -0.84 4.11
N VAL A 11 5.14 -0.83 4.04
CA VAL A 11 4.35 -1.85 3.34
C VAL A 11 3.37 -1.15 2.42
N LEU A 12 3.32 -1.58 1.15
CA LEU A 12 2.30 -1.13 0.20
C LEU A 12 1.32 -2.27 -0.09
N ILE A 13 0.05 -2.06 0.24
CA ILE A 13 -1.06 -2.97 -0.06
C ILE A 13 -1.64 -2.59 -1.41
N LEU A 14 -1.63 -3.50 -2.39
CA LEU A 14 -2.31 -3.33 -3.68
C LEU A 14 -3.55 -4.23 -3.71
N THR A 15 -4.73 -3.66 -3.93
CA THR A 15 -6.02 -4.38 -3.86
C THR A 15 -7.11 -3.64 -4.63
N ASP A 16 -8.20 -4.33 -4.99
CA ASP A 16 -9.46 -3.72 -5.45
C ASP A 16 -10.34 -3.21 -4.29
N GLY A 17 -9.88 -3.38 -3.05
CA GLY A 17 -10.45 -2.81 -1.83
C GLY A 17 -11.50 -3.66 -1.14
N GLN A 18 -11.90 -4.82 -1.69
CA GLN A 18 -12.90 -5.68 -1.04
C GLN A 18 -12.25 -6.97 -0.54
N SER A 19 -12.14 -7.12 0.78
CA SER A 19 -11.74 -8.41 1.35
C SER A 19 -12.85 -9.43 1.20
N ASN A 20 -12.47 -10.66 0.84
CA ASN A 20 -13.35 -11.83 0.87
C ASN A 20 -13.44 -12.50 2.25
N CYS A 21 -12.66 -12.03 3.24
CA CYS A 21 -12.64 -12.61 4.58
C CYS A 21 -13.78 -12.04 5.43
N VAL A 22 -14.70 -12.92 5.85
CA VAL A 22 -15.68 -12.62 6.90
C VAL A 22 -14.96 -12.61 8.26
N GLY A 23 -14.30 -11.50 8.61
CA GLY A 23 -13.57 -11.39 9.88
C GLY A 23 -12.39 -10.42 9.90
N ASN A 24 -11.48 -10.67 10.84
CA ASN A 24 -10.60 -9.72 11.52
C ASN A 24 -9.39 -9.17 10.74
N VAL A 25 -9.57 -8.84 9.45
CA VAL A 25 -8.53 -8.22 8.61
C VAL A 25 -8.06 -6.90 9.21
N THR A 26 -8.97 -6.15 9.84
CA THR A 26 -8.64 -4.93 10.59
C THR A 26 -7.64 -5.17 11.71
N SER A 27 -7.78 -6.21 12.55
CA SER A 27 -6.75 -6.44 13.59
C SER A 27 -5.43 -6.91 13.03
N ALA A 28 -5.43 -7.65 11.91
CA ALA A 28 -4.20 -8.01 11.23
C ALA A 28 -3.49 -6.74 10.73
N ALA A 29 -4.24 -5.80 10.16
CA ALA A 29 -3.70 -4.53 9.71
C ALA A 29 -3.23 -3.63 10.86
N LEU A 30 -3.92 -3.62 12.00
CA LEU A 30 -3.45 -2.90 13.21
C LEU A 30 -2.11 -3.46 13.69
N LYS A 31 -1.96 -4.78 13.78
CA LYS A 31 -0.69 -5.43 14.13
C LYS A 31 0.43 -5.15 13.12
N LEU A 32 0.07 -4.88 11.87
CA LEU A 32 1.01 -4.49 10.82
C LEU A 32 1.46 -3.03 11.00
N GLN A 33 0.51 -2.12 11.27
CA GLN A 33 0.76 -0.71 11.55
C GLN A 33 1.63 -0.49 12.80
N GLU A 34 1.58 -1.39 13.79
CA GLU A 34 2.48 -1.37 14.96
C GLU A 34 3.96 -1.59 14.59
N LYS A 35 4.24 -2.13 13.41
CA LYS A 35 5.58 -2.59 13.03
C LYS A 35 6.13 -1.93 11.77
N ALA A 36 5.27 -1.34 10.95
CA ALA A 36 5.63 -0.72 9.69
C ALA A 36 4.67 0.42 9.33
N ASP A 37 5.14 1.31 8.48
CA ASP A 37 4.30 2.33 7.86
C ASP A 37 3.52 1.71 6.70
N VAL A 38 2.19 1.66 6.80
CA VAL A 38 1.35 0.94 5.85
C VAL A 38 0.65 1.91 4.90
N PHE A 39 0.91 1.74 3.61
CA PHE A 39 0.29 2.42 2.48
C PHE A 39 -0.69 1.48 1.78
N GLY A 40 -1.72 2.05 1.16
CA GLY A 40 -2.72 1.33 0.36
C GLY A 40 -2.90 1.99 -0.99
N LEU A 41 -2.88 1.19 -2.05
CA LEU A 41 -3.21 1.57 -3.41
C LEU A 41 -4.41 0.73 -3.88
N MET A 42 -5.57 1.37 -3.96
CA MET A 42 -6.78 0.75 -4.51
C MET A 42 -6.75 0.81 -6.04
N ILE A 43 -7.03 -0.31 -6.70
CA ILE A 43 -7.07 -0.41 -8.16
C ILE A 43 -8.50 -0.76 -8.58
N GLY A 44 -9.12 0.05 -9.43
CA GLY A 44 -10.51 -0.18 -9.84
C GLY A 44 -11.48 0.57 -8.93
N ILE A 45 -11.41 1.92 -8.95
CA ILE A 45 -12.36 2.80 -8.26
C ILE A 45 -13.78 2.43 -8.69
N ASN A 46 -14.49 1.66 -7.86
CA ASN A 46 -15.88 1.30 -8.15
C ASN A 46 -16.74 1.09 -6.90
N THR A 47 -16.17 1.06 -5.67
CA THR A 47 -17.00 0.82 -4.46
C THR A 47 -16.57 1.64 -3.24
N GLN A 48 -17.54 2.34 -2.63
CA GLN A 48 -17.35 3.09 -1.38
C GLN A 48 -17.03 2.15 -0.20
N SER A 49 -17.58 0.93 -0.21
CA SER A 49 -17.30 -0.08 0.81
C SER A 49 -15.83 -0.44 0.86
N GLY A 50 -15.19 -0.64 -0.30
CA GLY A 50 -13.77 -0.99 -0.34
C GLY A 50 -12.85 0.14 0.12
N MET A 51 -13.20 1.38 -0.21
CA MET A 51 -12.49 2.57 0.31
C MET A 51 -12.57 2.67 1.84
N ASN A 52 -13.77 2.45 2.40
CA ASN A 52 -13.98 2.49 3.85
C ASN A 52 -13.19 1.38 4.56
N GLU A 53 -13.15 0.19 3.96
CA GLU A 53 -12.42 -0.95 4.48
C GLU A 53 -10.89 -0.70 4.47
N LEU A 54 -10.35 -0.33 3.31
CA LEU A 54 -8.91 -0.08 3.13
C LEU A 54 -8.40 1.09 3.99
N THR A 55 -9.26 2.07 4.30
CA THR A 55 -8.95 3.15 5.25
C THR A 55 -8.55 2.62 6.63
N ASN A 56 -9.10 1.49 7.05
CA ASN A 56 -8.75 0.86 8.34
C ASN A 56 -7.40 0.13 8.28
N TYR A 57 -6.87 -0.15 7.09
CA TYR A 57 -5.65 -0.94 6.92
C TYR A 57 -4.37 -0.12 6.87
N VAL A 58 -4.47 1.15 6.48
CA VAL A 58 -3.32 2.04 6.27
C VAL A 58 -2.94 2.84 7.52
N SER A 59 -1.72 3.35 7.59
CA SER A 59 -1.23 4.24 8.65
C SER A 59 -1.91 5.61 8.66
N TYR A 60 -1.77 6.35 9.77
CA TYR A 60 -2.16 7.77 9.85
C TYR A 60 -1.03 8.71 9.37
N PRO A 61 -1.36 9.87 8.77
CA PRO A 61 -2.70 10.33 8.41
C PRO A 61 -3.19 9.69 7.11
N LYS A 62 -4.47 9.31 7.06
CA LYS A 62 -5.04 8.47 6.00
C LYS A 62 -4.89 9.07 4.60
N ASN A 63 -4.99 10.39 4.47
CA ASN A 63 -4.85 11.11 3.20
C ASN A 63 -3.42 11.08 2.61
N LYS A 64 -2.42 10.63 3.37
CA LYS A 64 -1.05 10.43 2.89
C LYS A 64 -0.69 8.96 2.67
N HIS A 65 -1.56 8.05 3.10
CA HIS A 65 -1.30 6.60 3.07
C HIS A 65 -2.30 5.83 2.21
N LEU A 66 -3.39 6.47 1.79
CA LEU A 66 -4.40 5.85 0.93
C LEU A 66 -4.43 6.55 -0.42
N PHE A 67 -4.25 5.76 -1.47
CA PHE A 67 -4.28 6.16 -2.87
C PHE A 67 -5.28 5.28 -3.62
N ALA A 68 -5.80 5.79 -4.73
CA ALA A 68 -6.69 5.04 -5.59
C ALA A 68 -6.43 5.40 -7.06
N ILE A 69 -6.59 4.41 -7.93
CA ILE A 69 -6.49 4.56 -9.38
C ILE A 69 -7.63 3.80 -10.07
N GLU A 70 -8.08 4.30 -11.21
CA GLU A 70 -9.29 3.81 -11.88
C GLU A 70 -9.17 2.38 -12.42
N GLY A 71 -7.96 1.89 -12.67
CA GLY A 71 -7.74 0.53 -13.16
C GLY A 71 -6.31 0.27 -13.57
N PHE A 72 -6.07 -0.89 -14.19
CA PHE A 72 -4.71 -1.34 -14.56
C PHE A 72 -4.02 -0.44 -15.60
N GLN A 73 -4.77 0.20 -16.51
CA GLN A 73 -4.19 1.17 -17.45
C GLN A 73 -3.63 2.40 -16.72
N ALA A 74 -4.32 2.89 -15.69
CA ALA A 74 -3.82 3.97 -14.84
C ALA A 74 -2.62 3.53 -13.98
N LEU A 75 -2.57 2.25 -13.59
CA LEU A 75 -1.42 1.69 -12.87
C LEU A 75 -0.16 1.72 -13.73
N GLU A 76 -0.27 1.29 -14.99
CA GLU A 76 0.84 1.32 -15.95
C GLU A 76 1.34 2.76 -16.16
N ALA A 77 0.43 3.73 -16.32
CA ALA A 77 0.79 5.14 -16.42
C ALA A 77 1.51 5.66 -15.16
N LEU A 78 1.06 5.26 -13.97
CA LEU A 78 1.70 5.63 -12.70
C LEU A 78 3.12 5.05 -12.59
N VAL A 79 3.31 3.77 -12.90
CA VAL A 79 4.62 3.11 -12.87
C VAL A 79 5.58 3.81 -13.84
N ASN A 80 5.14 4.07 -15.07
CA ASN A 80 5.92 4.80 -16.07
C ASN A 80 6.34 6.20 -15.58
N GLU A 81 5.50 6.89 -14.82
CA GLU A 81 5.83 8.20 -14.29
C GLU A 81 6.84 8.12 -13.14
N ILE A 82 6.67 7.14 -12.24
CA ILE A 82 7.64 6.86 -11.17
C ILE A 82 9.00 6.55 -11.79
N GLU A 83 9.06 5.66 -12.79
CA GLU A 83 10.30 5.29 -13.48
C GLU A 83 11.03 6.50 -14.06
N LYS A 84 10.32 7.49 -14.61
CA LYS A 84 10.93 8.73 -15.10
C LYS A 84 11.56 9.56 -13.99
N GLN A 85 10.95 9.57 -12.80
CA GLN A 85 11.44 10.38 -11.68
C GLN A 85 12.57 9.70 -10.91
N VAL A 86 12.60 8.36 -10.88
CA VAL A 86 13.62 7.59 -10.14
C VAL A 86 14.82 7.16 -10.99
N LYS A 87 14.97 7.65 -12.23
CA LYS A 87 16.06 7.28 -13.16
C LYS A 87 17.48 7.37 -12.59
N ASN A 88 17.69 8.18 -11.55
CA ASN A 88 18.99 8.38 -10.92
C ASN A 88 19.11 7.73 -9.53
N VAL A 89 18.13 6.92 -9.12
CA VAL A 89 18.18 6.16 -7.87
C VAL A 89 18.88 4.83 -8.17
N PRO A 90 20.08 4.58 -7.60
CA PRO A 90 20.80 3.33 -7.84
C PRO A 90 20.01 2.15 -7.26
N CYS A 91 19.61 1.22 -8.11
CA CYS A 91 19.02 -0.05 -7.68
C CYS A 91 20.11 -0.91 -7.04
N VAL A 92 19.88 -1.38 -5.82
CA VAL A 92 20.69 -2.45 -5.21
C VAL A 92 19.92 -3.75 -5.41
N ALA A 93 20.58 -4.77 -5.96
CA ALA A 93 19.97 -6.09 -6.06
C ALA A 93 19.65 -6.61 -4.65
N PHE A 94 18.51 -7.27 -4.49
CA PHE A 94 18.26 -8.04 -3.28
C PHE A 94 19.22 -9.23 -3.28
N ASP A 95 20.14 -9.27 -2.32
CA ASP A 95 20.93 -10.47 -2.02
C ASP A 95 19.97 -11.53 -1.46
N VAL A 96 19.49 -12.43 -2.32
CA VAL A 96 18.70 -13.62 -1.96
C VAL A 96 19.52 -14.89 -2.08
#